data_AF-A0AAF5DF41-F1
#
_entry.id   AF-A0AAF5DF41-F1
#
_cell.length_a   1.000
_cell.length_b   1.000
_cell.length_c   1.000
_cell.angle_alpha   90.00
_cell.angle_beta   90.00
_cell.angle_gamma   90.00
#
_symmetry.space_group_name_H-M   'P 1'
#
loop_
_entity.id
_entity.type
_entity.pdbx_description
1 polymer ?
#
loop_
_entity_poly.entity_id
_entity_poly.type
_entity_poly.pdbx_seq_one_letter_code
_entity_poly.pdbx_strand_id
1 'polypeptide(L)'
;MYDDDSGIDTDDFMAETKTDSSGYFSLSGSKSELLTIDAKINIYHNCNDNIVEKLCNRKFTIYIPDRYINTGSTASRFYDIGKIELAGRISGESRDCIN
;
A
#
# COMPACT_ATOMS: atom_id res chain seq x y z
N MET A 1 1.94 -4.21 -0.66
CA MET A 1 0.57 -4.65 -1.04
C MET A 1 0.34 -5.93 -0.30
N TYR A 2 -0.79 -5.99 0.37
CA TYR A 2 -1.14 -7.08 1.27
C TYR A 2 -2.59 -7.50 1.03
N ASP A 3 -2.87 -8.75 1.30
CA ASP A 3 -4.22 -9.21 1.60
C ASP A 3 -4.57 -8.76 3.03
N ASP A 4 -5.76 -8.20 3.26
CA ASP A 4 -6.20 -7.79 4.60
C ASP A 4 -6.92 -8.93 5.30
N ASP A 5 -6.15 -9.80 5.93
CA ASP A 5 -6.70 -10.92 6.67
C ASP A 5 -7.20 -10.49 8.06
N SER A 6 -8.36 -10.99 8.46
CA SER A 6 -8.96 -10.66 9.75
C SER A 6 -8.70 -11.73 10.82
N GLY A 7 -8.45 -11.28 12.06
CA GLY A 7 -8.38 -12.16 13.23
C GLY A 7 -6.95 -12.47 13.68
N ILE A 8 -6.61 -13.76 13.78
CA ILE A 8 -5.27 -14.22 14.20
C ILE A 8 -4.31 -14.25 13.01
N ASP A 9 -4.86 -14.25 11.79
CA ASP A 9 -4.07 -14.24 10.58
C ASP A 9 -3.47 -12.85 10.34
N THR A 10 -2.25 -12.84 9.83
CA THR A 10 -1.51 -11.61 9.56
C THR A 10 -1.56 -11.32 8.09
N ASP A 11 -1.81 -10.05 7.73
CA ASP A 11 -1.72 -9.52 6.38
C ASP A 11 -0.72 -10.25 5.47
N ASP A 12 -1.23 -10.92 4.44
CA ASP A 12 -0.40 -11.69 3.54
C ASP A 12 0.30 -10.81 2.49
N PHE A 13 1.64 -10.86 2.44
CA PHE A 13 2.41 -10.09 1.47
C PHE A 13 2.12 -10.54 0.03
N MET A 14 1.82 -9.58 -0.84
CA MET A 14 1.60 -9.83 -2.27
C MET A 14 2.65 -9.21 -3.17
N ALA A 15 3.02 -7.95 -2.93
CA ALA A 15 3.95 -7.22 -3.78
C ALA A 15 4.41 -5.90 -3.13
N GLU A 16 5.54 -5.38 -3.58
CA GLU A 16 6.03 -4.04 -3.23
C GLU A 16 6.62 -3.31 -4.45
N THR A 17 6.70 -1.99 -4.36
CA THR A 17 7.39 -1.16 -5.34
C THR A 17 7.86 0.14 -4.70
N LYS A 18 8.61 0.93 -5.46
CA LYS A 18 9.00 2.30 -5.10
C LYS A 18 8.58 3.23 -6.23
N THR A 19 8.35 4.49 -5.90
CA THR A 19 8.14 5.52 -6.91
C THR A 19 9.40 5.72 -7.74
N ASP A 20 9.23 6.07 -9.00
CA ASP A 20 10.31 6.59 -9.83
C ASP A 20 10.77 7.99 -9.40
N SER A 21 11.71 8.57 -10.12
CA SER A 21 12.24 9.92 -9.85
C SER A 21 11.21 11.05 -10.06
N SER A 22 10.09 10.77 -10.73
CA SER A 22 8.99 11.70 -10.97
C SER A 22 7.81 11.48 -10.03
N GLY A 23 7.90 10.50 -9.11
CA GLY A 23 6.86 10.17 -8.14
C GLY A 23 5.80 9.18 -8.65
N TYR A 24 5.95 8.63 -9.86
CA TYR A 24 5.00 7.66 -10.40
C TYR A 24 5.31 6.25 -9.90
N PHE A 25 4.28 5.43 -9.74
CA PHE A 25 4.42 4.01 -9.48
C PHE A 25 3.25 3.22 -10.07
N SER A 26 3.50 1.94 -10.30
CA SER A 26 2.48 0.94 -10.59
C SER A 26 2.77 -0.29 -9.75
N LEU A 27 1.74 -0.90 -9.17
CA LEU A 27 1.88 -2.07 -8.32
C LEU A 27 0.77 -3.06 -8.64
N SER A 28 1.16 -4.32 -8.84
CA SER A 28 0.25 -5.46 -8.93
C SER A 28 0.85 -6.61 -8.12
N GLY A 29 0.00 -7.36 -7.46
CA GLY A 29 0.37 -8.56 -6.72
C GLY A 29 -0.69 -9.64 -6.89
N SER A 30 -0.39 -10.84 -6.41
CA SER A 30 -1.31 -11.96 -6.43
C SER A 30 -1.09 -12.84 -5.21
N LYS A 31 -2.18 -13.39 -4.68
CA LYS A 31 -2.18 -14.40 -3.62
C LYS A 31 -3.11 -15.54 -4.03
N SER A 32 -2.82 -16.75 -3.56
CA SER A 32 -3.69 -17.91 -3.74
C SER A 32 -4.63 -18.01 -2.55
N GLU A 33 -5.85 -17.51 -2.71
CA GLU A 33 -6.90 -17.55 -1.70
C GLU A 33 -8.08 -18.43 -2.10
N LEU A 34 -8.82 -18.94 -1.11
CA LEU A 34 -10.08 -19.65 -1.37
C LEU A 34 -11.21 -18.70 -1.80
N LEU A 35 -11.21 -17.48 -1.23
CA LEU A 35 -12.19 -16.43 -1.51
C LEU A 35 -11.54 -15.28 -2.30
N THR A 36 -12.23 -14.14 -2.36
CA THR A 36 -11.65 -12.92 -2.95
C THR A 36 -10.70 -12.31 -1.93
N ILE A 37 -9.50 -11.93 -2.36
CA ILE A 37 -8.53 -11.20 -1.53
C ILE A 37 -9.12 -9.83 -1.12
N ASP A 38 -8.80 -9.37 0.07
CA ASP A 38 -9.13 -8.04 0.59
C ASP A 38 -7.93 -7.10 0.40
N ALA A 39 -7.63 -6.77 -0.85
CA ALA A 39 -6.38 -6.09 -1.21
C ALA A 39 -6.23 -4.68 -0.61
N LYS A 40 -5.07 -4.40 0.01
CA LYS A 40 -4.66 -3.06 0.46
C LYS A 40 -3.21 -2.73 0.10
N ILE A 41 -2.93 -1.44 -0.03
CA ILE A 41 -1.56 -0.91 -0.14
C ILE A 41 -1.23 -0.04 1.06
N ASN A 42 -0.04 -0.24 1.61
CA ASN A 42 0.54 0.64 2.63
C ASN A 42 1.56 1.54 1.93
N ILE A 43 1.40 2.86 2.07
CA ILE A 43 2.32 3.85 1.54
C ILE A 43 3.21 4.33 2.67
N TYR A 44 4.52 4.17 2.49
CA TYR A 44 5.55 4.58 3.43
C TYR A 44 6.34 5.76 2.86
N HIS A 45 6.48 6.85 3.62
CA HIS A 45 7.23 8.03 3.18
C HIS A 45 7.81 8.83 4.35
N ASN A 46 8.71 9.76 4.02
CA ASN A 46 9.34 10.68 4.97
C ASN A 46 9.40 12.12 4.41
N CYS A 47 8.43 12.46 3.56
CA CYS A 47 8.29 13.80 3.00
C CYS A 47 8.11 14.84 4.12
N ASN A 48 8.89 15.91 4.03
CA ASN A 48 8.92 17.00 5.03
C ASN A 48 9.32 16.58 6.45
N ASP A 49 9.90 15.38 6.62
CA ASP A 49 10.44 14.93 7.91
C ASP A 49 11.83 15.51 8.16
N ASN A 50 12.10 15.90 9.40
CA ASN A 50 13.43 16.22 9.88
C ASN A 50 14.30 14.95 10.08
N ILE A 51 15.57 15.14 10.45
CA ILE A 51 16.54 14.04 10.60
C ILE A 51 16.08 12.98 11.62
N VAL A 52 15.47 13.42 12.73
CA VAL A 52 14.99 12.51 13.79
C VAL A 52 13.73 11.79 13.33
N GLU A 53 12.81 12.49 12.66
CA GLU A 53 11.57 11.91 12.15
C GLU A 53 11.80 10.83 11.09
N LYS A 54 12.85 10.97 10.28
CA LYS A 54 13.24 10.00 9.23
C LYS A 54 13.64 8.62 9.78
N LEU A 55 13.78 8.46 11.09
CA LEU A 55 13.98 7.15 11.73
C LEU A 55 12.73 6.27 11.67
N CYS A 56 11.53 6.86 11.56
CA CYS A 56 10.27 6.14 11.48
C CYS A 56 9.42 6.70 10.33
N ASN A 57 9.18 5.88 9.31
CA ASN A 57 8.44 6.30 8.13
C ASN A 57 6.98 6.59 8.49
N ARG A 58 6.40 7.62 7.88
CA ARG A 58 4.95 7.86 7.91
C ARG A 58 4.27 6.79 7.06
N LYS A 59 3.16 6.26 7.57
CA LYS A 59 2.41 5.15 6.96
C LYS A 59 0.93 5.49 6.90
N PHE A 60 0.32 5.26 5.73
CA PHE A 60 -1.14 5.23 5.59
C PHE A 60 -1.55 4.13 4.61
N THR A 61 -2.80 3.69 4.71
CA THR A 61 -3.33 2.54 3.97
C THR A 61 -4.39 2.99 2.98
N ILE A 62 -4.36 2.44 1.77
CA ILE A 62 -5.42 2.56 0.78
C ILE A 62 -5.94 1.15 0.47
N TYR A 63 -7.24 0.98 0.65
CA TYR A 63 -7.97 -0.23 0.26
C TYR A 63 -8.28 -0.22 -1.24
N ILE A 64 -8.06 -1.36 -1.90
CA ILE A 64 -8.31 -1.54 -3.32
C ILE A 64 -9.70 -2.18 -3.47
N PRO A 65 -10.67 -1.52 -4.12
CA PRO A 65 -12.02 -2.09 -4.25
C PRO A 65 -12.01 -3.42 -5.02
N ASP A 66 -12.85 -4.38 -4.61
CA ASP A 66 -12.89 -5.76 -5.16
C ASP A 66 -13.04 -5.81 -6.68
N ARG A 67 -13.71 -4.80 -7.25
CA ARG A 67 -13.81 -4.67 -8.70
C ARG A 67 -12.45 -4.53 -9.39
N TYR A 68 -11.33 -4.28 -8.73
CA TYR A 68 -10.00 -4.27 -9.37
C TYR A 68 -9.23 -5.58 -9.19
N ILE A 69 -9.86 -6.56 -8.53
CA ILE A 69 -9.33 -7.90 -8.32
C ILE A 69 -9.90 -8.81 -9.41
N ASN A 70 -9.05 -9.69 -9.94
CA ASN A 70 -9.47 -10.71 -10.89
C ASN A 70 -8.75 -12.03 -10.61
N THR A 71 -9.34 -13.12 -11.06
CA THR A 71 -8.72 -14.44 -11.03
C THR A 71 -7.46 -14.47 -11.92
N GLY A 72 -6.46 -15.24 -11.50
CA GLY A 72 -5.16 -15.34 -12.16
C GLY A 72 -4.12 -14.40 -11.55
N SER A 73 -2.88 -14.48 -12.04
CA SER A 73 -1.74 -13.76 -11.48
C SER A 73 -1.44 -12.41 -12.16
N THR A 74 -2.26 -12.00 -13.13
CA THR A 74 -2.08 -10.75 -13.88
C THR A 74 -3.28 -9.84 -13.69
N ALA A 75 -3.04 -8.62 -13.26
CA ALA A 75 -4.08 -7.61 -13.11
C ALA A 75 -4.66 -7.21 -14.47
N SER A 76 -5.98 -7.25 -14.59
CA SER A 76 -6.72 -6.87 -15.79
C SER A 76 -6.94 -5.35 -15.93
N ARG A 77 -6.89 -4.63 -14.81
CA ARG A 77 -7.02 -3.16 -14.74
C ARG A 77 -6.34 -2.65 -13.48
N PHE A 78 -5.90 -1.39 -13.52
CA PHE A 78 -5.31 -0.70 -12.38
C PHE A 78 -6.33 0.23 -11.73
N TYR A 79 -6.32 0.27 -10.39
CA TYR A 79 -7.01 1.30 -9.63
C TYR A 79 -6.13 2.55 -9.60
N ASP A 80 -6.65 3.65 -10.17
CA ASP A 80 -5.97 4.94 -10.14
C ASP A 80 -6.28 5.65 -8.82
N ILE A 81 -5.31 5.69 -7.92
CA ILE A 81 -5.39 6.42 -6.65
C ILE A 81 -5.20 7.94 -6.81
N GLY A 82 -4.83 8.39 -8.02
CA GLY A 82 -4.53 9.77 -8.34
C GLY A 82 -3.20 10.25 -7.78
N LYS A 83 -3.13 11.56 -7.52
CA LYS A 83 -1.95 12.23 -6.95
C LYS A 83 -2.22 12.61 -5.50
N ILE A 84 -1.28 12.26 -4.62
CA ILE A 84 -1.38 12.52 -3.19
C ILE A 84 -0.26 13.49 -2.78
N GLU A 85 -0.61 14.58 -2.10
CA GLU A 85 0.36 15.50 -1.48
C GLU A 85 0.82 14.92 -0.13
N LEU A 86 2.11 14.63 -0.01
CA LEU A 86 2.69 13.91 1.14
C LEU A 86 3.37 14.84 2.16
N ALA A 87 3.53 16.13 1.86
CA ALA A 87 4.15 17.08 2.78
C ALA A 87 3.25 17.40 3.99
N GLY A 88 1.93 17.42 3.79
CA GLY A 88 0.94 17.60 4.85
C GLY A 88 0.61 16.28 5.56
N ARG A 89 -0.17 16.35 6.65
CA ARG A 89 -0.64 15.17 7.40
C ARG A 89 -1.93 14.62 6.78
N ILE A 90 -1.92 13.31 6.48
CA ILE A 90 -3.10 12.59 5.98
C ILE A 90 -3.90 12.04 7.17
N SER A 91 -5.22 12.10 7.10
CA SER A 91 -6.09 11.54 8.15
C SER A 91 -5.90 10.02 8.24
N GLY A 92 -5.76 9.50 9.46
CA GLY A 92 -5.50 8.07 9.70
C GLY A 92 -4.03 7.63 9.52
N GLU A 93 -3.13 8.56 9.19
CA GLU A 93 -1.70 8.27 9.10
C GLU A 93 -1.06 8.00 10.47
N SER A 94 -0.16 7.03 10.50
CA SER A 94 0.68 6.65 11.63
C SER A 94 2.18 6.74 11.29
N ARG A 95 3.05 6.41 12.24
CA ARG A 95 4.49 6.21 12.00
C ARG A 95 4.87 4.76 12.29
N ASP A 96 5.71 4.21 11.42
CA ASP A 96 6.25 2.86 11.52
C ASP A 96 7.78 2.91 11.64
N CYS A 97 8.28 2.44 12.79
CA CYS A 97 9.70 2.43 13.14
C CYS A 97 10.37 1.07 12.90
N ILE A 98 9.61 0.08 12.41
CA ILE A 98 10.07 -1.29 12.19
C ILE A 98 9.89 -1.56 10.70
N ASN A 99 10.89 -1.22 9.89
CA ASN A 99 10.92 -1.58 8.47
C ASN A 99 12.03 -2.60 8.22
#